data_AF-A0A1G1EA96-F1
#
_entry.id   AF-A0A1G1EA96-F1
#
_cell.length_a   1.000
_cell.length_b   1.000
_cell.length_c   1.000
_cell.angle_alpha   90.00
_cell.angle_beta   90.00
_cell.angle_gamma   90.00
#
_symmetry.space_group_name_H-M   'P 1'
#
loop_
_entity.id
_entity.type
_entity.pdbx_description
1 polymer ?
#
loop_
_entity_poly.entity_id
_entity_poly.type
_entity_poly.pdbx_seq_one_letter_code
_entity_poly.pdbx_strand_id
1 'polypeptide(L)' 'MGHVSTTDIILFILGVFYGTVLMLSGFINNRLVENFRLDTFFTTKPTPRTKILNIFFGLIVLGLSIYSFIGSYK' A
#
# COMPACT_ATOMS: atom_id res chain seq x y z
N MET A 1 -12.23 -19.53 -17.00
CA MET A 1 -11.45 -18.36 -17.43
C MET A 1 -12.11 -17.17 -16.78
N GLY A 2 -11.63 -16.78 -15.60
CA GLY A 2 -12.11 -15.59 -14.91
C GLY A 2 -12.02 -14.38 -15.84
N HIS A 3 -13.14 -13.67 -16.03
CA HIS A 3 -13.13 -12.41 -16.76
C HIS A 3 -12.50 -11.36 -15.86
N VAL A 4 -11.25 -10.98 -16.16
CA VAL A 4 -10.60 -9.84 -15.50
C VAL A 4 -11.34 -8.58 -15.94
N SER A 5 -12.02 -7.93 -15.00
CA SER A 5 -12.73 -6.69 -15.28
C SER A 5 -11.77 -5.50 -15.31
N THR A 6 -12.15 -4.42 -15.98
CA THR A 6 -11.40 -3.16 -15.94
C THR A 6 -11.23 -2.66 -14.50
N THR A 7 -12.22 -2.90 -13.65
CA THR A 7 -12.19 -2.57 -12.22
C THR A 7 -11.07 -3.32 -11.49
N ASP A 8 -10.88 -4.61 -11.76
CA ASP A 8 -9.83 -5.42 -11.12
C ASP A 8 -8.43 -4.91 -11.48
N ILE A 9 -8.24 -4.50 -12.74
CA ILE A 9 -6.99 -3.92 -13.22
C ILE A 9 -6.73 -2.57 -12.51
N ILE A 10 -7.74 -1.71 -12.41
CA ILE A 10 -7.62 -0.42 -11.72
C ILE A 10 -7.29 -0.63 -10.23
N LEU A 11 -8.00 -1.53 -9.56
CA LEU A 11 -7.76 -1.85 -8.15
C LEU A 11 -6.35 -2.42 -7.93
N PHE A 12 -5.89 -3.27 -8.83
CA PHE A 12 -4.53 -3.81 -8.78
C PHE A 12 -3.48 -2.69 -8.92
N ILE A 13 -3.62 -1.82 -9.91
CA ILE A 13 -2.69 -0.71 -10.14
C ILE A 13 -2.67 0.23 -8.92
N LEU A 14 -3.83 0.59 -8.38
CA LEU A 14 -3.94 1.44 -7.20
C LEU A 14 -3.34 0.77 -5.95
N GLY A 15 -3.60 -0.51 -5.75
CA GLY A 15 -3.09 -1.27 -4.62
C GLY A 15 -1.56 -1.42 -4.66
N VAL A 16 -0.99 -1.74 -5.83
CA VAL A 16 0.46 -1.79 -6.03
C VAL A 16 1.07 -0.42 -5.80
N PHE A 17 0.53 0.63 -6.44
CA PHE A 17 1.03 1.99 -6.30
C PHE A 17 1.01 2.45 -4.84
N TYR A 18 -0.13 2.31 -4.16
CA TYR A 18 -0.29 2.74 -2.78
C TYR A 18 0.60 1.93 -1.82
N GLY A 19 0.69 0.61 -1.98
CA GLY A 19 1.57 -0.24 -1.19
C GLY A 19 3.05 0.14 -1.35
N THR A 20 3.49 0.46 -2.57
CA THR A 20 4.85 0.96 -2.83
C THR A 20 5.11 2.32 -2.16
N VAL A 21 4.17 3.27 -2.25
CA VAL A 21 4.28 4.57 -1.57
C VAL A 21 4.38 4.40 -0.06
N LEU A 22 3.59 3.49 0.52
CA LEU A 22 3.64 3.15 1.95
C LEU A 22 4.99 2.58 2.36
N MET A 23 5.57 1.66 1.58
CA MET A 23 6.91 1.15 1.87
C MET A 23 7.97 2.26 1.79
N LEU A 24 7.92 3.11 0.74
CA LEU A 24 8.81 4.26 0.59
C LEU A 24 8.70 5.24 1.76
N SER A 25 7.51 5.42 2.33
CA SER A 25 7.28 6.30 3.49
C SER A 25 8.01 5.85 4.76
N GLY A 26 8.37 4.58 4.84
CA GLY A 26 9.20 4.05 5.93
C GLY A 26 10.65 4.56 5.88
N PHE A 27 11.16 4.85 4.68
CA PHE A 27 12.56 5.21 4.45
C PHE A 27 12.75 6.70 4.15
N ILE A 28 11.82 7.30 3.40
CA ILE A 28 11.94 8.66 2.89
C ILE A 28 11.11 9.62 3.73
N ASN A 29 11.76 10.67 4.24
CA ASN A 29 11.11 11.83 4.83
C ASN A 29 10.79 12.86 3.74
N ASN A 30 9.65 12.71 3.08
CA ASN A 30 9.15 13.70 2.12
C ASN A 30 7.70 14.03 2.45
N ARG A 31 7.37 15.32 2.49
CA ARG A 31 6.03 15.83 2.79
C ARG A 31 4.94 15.21 1.92
N LEU A 32 5.25 14.93 0.65
CA LEU A 32 4.31 14.26 -0.25
C LEU A 32 4.01 12.83 0.21
N VAL A 33 5.05 12.08 0.55
CA VAL A 33 4.95 10.69 1.01
C VAL A 33 4.35 10.61 2.41
N GLU A 34 4.59 11.62 3.25
CA GLU A 34 4.03 11.68 4.60
C GLU A 34 2.51 11.81 4.64
N ASN A 35 1.91 12.45 3.63
CA ASN A 35 0.46 12.56 3.51
C ASN A 35 -0.23 11.22 3.24
N PHE A 36 0.50 10.23 2.71
CA PHE A 36 -0.03 8.90 2.39
C PHE A 36 0.22 7.86 3.48
N ARG A 37 0.88 8.25 4.56
CA ARG A 37 1.22 7.35 5.67
C ARG A 37 -0.04 6.90 6.40
N LEU A 38 -0.04 5.64 6.82
CA LEU A 38 -1.11 5.08 7.65
C LEU A 38 -0.83 5.30 9.14
N ASP A 39 0.43 5.44 9.55
CA ASP A 39 0.75 5.58 10.97
C ASP A 39 0.18 6.87 11.60
N THR A 40 0.02 7.94 10.83
CA THR A 40 -0.64 9.19 11.27
C THR A 40 -2.10 9.02 11.68
N PHE A 41 -2.79 7.96 11.22
CA PHE A 41 -4.14 7.64 11.69
C PHE A 41 -4.15 7.01 13.08
N PHE A 42 -3.05 6.37 13.48
CA PHE A 42 -2.92 5.70 14.78
C PHE A 42 -2.13 6.52 15.79
N THR A 43 -1.35 7.51 15.34
CA THR A 43 -0.58 8.39 16.23
C THR A 43 -0.57 9.84 15.74
N THR A 44 -0.82 10.78 16.65
CA THR A 44 -0.78 12.22 16.36
C THR A 44 0.65 12.74 16.19
N LYS A 45 1.65 12.00 16.70
CA LYS A 45 3.08 12.35 16.61
C LYS A 45 3.85 11.20 15.97
N PRO A 46 3.92 11.14 14.63
CA PRO A 46 4.67 10.11 13.93
C PRO A 46 6.15 10.14 14.36
N THR A 47 6.64 9.02 14.88
CA THR A 47 8.04 8.83 15.30
C THR A 47 8.76 7.88 14.35
N PRO A 48 10.10 7.80 14.36
CA PRO A 48 10.82 6.83 13.53
C PRO A 48 10.38 5.37 13.77
N ARG A 49 9.91 5.03 14.98
CA ARG A 49 9.38 3.70 15.29
C ARG A 49 8.03 3.43 14.62
N THR A 50 7.19 4.44 14.45
CA THR A 50 5.87 4.26 13.82
C THR A 50 5.95 4.22 12.30
N LYS A 51 7.01 4.77 11.70
CA LYS A 51 7.32 4.62 10.26
C LYS A 51 7.47 3.17 9.80
N ILE A 52 8.02 2.31 10.66
CA ILE A 52 8.18 0.89 10.36
C ILE A 52 6.82 0.24 10.09
N LEU A 53 5.74 0.70 10.75
CA LEU A 53 4.40 0.19 10.51
C LEU A 53 3.96 0.43 9.06
N ASN A 54 4.34 1.54 8.45
CA ASN A 54 4.01 1.80 7.04
C ASN A 54 4.66 0.80 6.09
N ILE A 55 5.85 0.28 6.43
CA ILE A 55 6.50 -0.78 5.64
C ILE A 55 5.69 -2.07 5.74
N PHE A 56 5.27 -2.45 6.95
CA PHE A 56 4.43 -3.63 7.16
C PHE A 56 3.09 -3.50 6.42
N PHE A 57 2.40 -2.38 6.57
CA PHE A 57 1.13 -2.14 5.87
C PHE A 57 1.31 -2.10 4.35
N GLY A 58 2.39 -1.47 3.85
CA GLY A 58 2.70 -1.46 2.42
C GLY A 58 2.93 -2.86 1.86
N LEU A 59 3.62 -3.72 2.61
CA LEU A 59 3.86 -5.12 2.24
C LEU A 59 2.54 -5.93 2.21
N ILE A 60 1.66 -5.73 3.19
CA ILE A 60 0.34 -6.35 3.25
C ILE A 60 -0.51 -5.93 2.04
N VAL A 61 -0.57 -4.63 1.76
CA VAL A 61 -1.34 -4.09 0.63
C VAL A 61 -0.83 -4.63 -0.70
N LEU A 62 0.50 -4.68 -0.90
CA LEU A 62 1.11 -5.27 -2.09
C LEU A 62 0.78 -6.76 -2.22
N GLY A 63 0.95 -7.53 -1.14
CA GLY A 63 0.65 -8.96 -1.12
C GLY A 63 -0.81 -9.25 -1.43
N LEU A 64 -1.73 -8.52 -0.81
CA LEU A 64 -3.17 -8.65 -1.06
C LEU A 64 -3.55 -8.25 -2.49
N SER A 65 -2.93 -7.21 -3.03
CA SER A 65 -3.20 -6.75 -4.40
C SER A 65 -2.78 -7.82 -5.42
N ILE A 66 -1.59 -8.40 -5.26
CA ILE A 66 -1.08 -9.48 -6.10
C ILE A 66 -1.95 -10.73 -5.95
N TYR A 67 -2.26 -11.13 -4.72
CA TYR A 67 -3.10 -12.30 -4.46
C TYR A 67 -4.49 -12.16 -5.08
N SER A 68 -5.13 -11.00 -4.91
CA SER A 68 -6.46 -10.73 -5.47
C SER A 68 -6.44 -10.72 -6.99
N PHE A 69 -5.42 -10.10 -7.59
CA PHE A 69 -5.27 -10.08 -9.04
C PHE A 69 -5.08 -11.49 -9.61
N ILE A 70 -4.19 -12.29 -9.03
CA ILE A 70 -3.98 -13.70 -9.42
C ILE A 70 -5.26 -14.53 -9.21
N GLY A 71 -5.98 -14.30 -8.12
CA GLY A 71 -7.28 -14.93 -7.85
C GLY A 71 -8.31 -14.62 -8.94
N SER A 72 -8.37 -13.38 -9.43
CA SER A 72 -9.27 -12.97 -10.52
C SER A 72 -8.98 -13.63 -11.88
N TYR A 73 -7.77 -14.18 -12.11
CA TYR A 73 -7.48 -14.93 -13.34
C TYR A 73 -8.08 -16.35 -13.37
N LYS A 74 -8.40 -16.91 -12.20
CA LYS A 74 -8.84 -18.30 -12.07
C LYS A 74 -10.32 -18.43 -12.42
#